data_AF-A0A6B1B6F4-F1
#
_entry.id   AF-A0A6B1B6F4-F1
#
_cell.length_a   1.000
_cell.length_b   1.000
_cell.length_c   1.000
_cell.angle_alpha   90.00
_cell.angle_beta   90.00
_cell.angle_gamma   90.00
#
_symmetry.space_group_name_H-M   'P 1'
#
loop_
_entity.id
_entity.type
_entity.pdbx_description
1 polymer ?
#
loop_
_entity_poly.entity_id
_entity_poly.type
_entity_poly.pdbx_seq_one_letter_code
_entity_poly.pdbx_strand_id
1 'polypeptide(L)'
;MAGDGNGDAAAPAEVTDLLARIEMAEPAEVPMLVQLLARTPELQQAQGANALRAARALSVHGGPQMFSIAGELAARAHRDGVPGAGTVFAECADKMNLLSGRPQQFGTVVTTHLGDLVLAPVDGSVDDDSRARMGLPTLDQRRTEIDRRNRELARERAADGGLPPGQRMCRVWRDPPPEFLTAQLAAHPEGCWADGDELTLACRSDAVGLLPGPVIELPMWRVGAEDGNGRSNGTDGSHGDLWALSVRIERLSEAVIGYGFWPLDDGGGLLGGQRGPVPHRFRGPDAPAEVPSHPDNELRGLTQTHTLDSTSLRTRRTITVYLPPNHSPAERLPVLYATDGGMIGPYIRRLDAGVANETVPRFVLVAAHSAPMGGYGNERAMEYLPGFDNDRFDRHQRFFVEELSAWAEQSFGVSDDRSQRGVFGASDGGGHALAVGHMHRDKYGHAMAYSTGMPPNEQMNWNAAEAPFVHLCAGTLEGGFHQATEAWAAWLHFAKSPHDWTERVCGHDLIQWIEELPRAVTRAWG
;
A
#
# COMPACT_ATOMS: atom_id res chain seq x y z
N MET A 1 25.34 -66.85 -13.09
CA MET A 1 26.23 -65.73 -12.71
C MET A 1 25.72 -64.53 -13.49
N ALA A 2 24.82 -63.76 -12.87
CA ALA A 2 25.11 -62.50 -12.17
C ALA A 2 25.39 -61.36 -13.17
N GLY A 3 24.63 -60.28 -13.26
CA GLY A 3 23.43 -59.87 -12.54
C GLY A 3 22.95 -58.54 -13.10
N ASP A 4 21.63 -58.36 -13.24
CA ASP A 4 20.99 -57.08 -13.52
C ASP A 4 21.03 -56.21 -12.27
N GLY A 5 21.78 -55.11 -12.31
CA GLY A 5 21.85 -54.11 -11.27
C GLY A 5 20.89 -52.96 -11.54
N ASN A 6 19.59 -53.19 -11.36
CA ASN A 6 18.61 -52.11 -11.24
C ASN A 6 18.56 -51.70 -9.75
N GLY A 7 19.43 -50.76 -9.38
CA GLY A 7 19.54 -50.26 -8.02
C GLY A 7 18.46 -49.24 -7.70
N ASP A 8 17.27 -49.71 -7.32
CA ASP A 8 16.33 -48.92 -6.53
C ASP A 8 16.93 -48.79 -5.13
N ALA A 9 17.62 -47.68 -4.85
CA ALA A 9 18.08 -47.39 -3.51
C ALA A 9 16.85 -47.14 -2.63
N ALA A 10 16.50 -48.12 -1.80
CA ALA A 10 15.41 -47.99 -0.83
C ALA A 10 15.62 -46.73 0.01
N ALA A 11 14.59 -45.89 0.10
CA ALA A 11 14.65 -44.69 0.94
C ALA A 11 14.93 -45.08 2.40
N PRO A 12 15.66 -44.23 3.16
CA PRO A 12 15.94 -44.49 4.57
C PRO A 12 14.65 -44.75 5.36
N ALA A 13 14.64 -45.81 6.18
CA ALA A 13 13.43 -46.30 6.85
C ALA A 13 12.76 -45.23 7.74
N GLU A 14 13.56 -44.40 8.40
CA GLU A 14 13.08 -43.34 9.30
C GLU A 14 12.37 -42.19 8.56
N VAL A 15 12.89 -41.77 7.41
CA VAL A 15 12.23 -40.74 6.56
C VAL A 15 10.89 -41.26 6.06
N THR A 16 10.83 -42.53 5.65
CA THR A 16 9.59 -43.14 5.14
C THR A 16 8.53 -43.25 6.24
N ASP A 17 8.92 -43.65 7.45
CA ASP A 17 8.03 -43.72 8.62
C ASP A 17 7.50 -42.34 9.03
N LEU A 18 8.38 -41.33 9.12
CA LEU A 18 7.99 -39.97 9.46
C LEU A 18 7.01 -39.39 8.45
N LEU A 19 7.21 -39.63 7.15
CA LEU A 19 6.28 -39.18 6.11
C LEU A 19 4.90 -39.85 6.24
N ALA A 20 4.87 -41.17 6.50
CA ALA A 20 3.60 -41.87 6.72
C ALA A 20 2.87 -41.33 7.96
N ARG A 21 3.60 -41.00 9.03
CA ARG A 21 3.04 -40.37 10.23
C ARG A 21 2.50 -38.98 9.94
N ILE A 22 3.20 -38.16 9.16
CA ILE A 22 2.73 -36.81 8.76
C ILE A 22 1.41 -36.92 7.98
N GLU A 23 1.30 -37.87 7.06
CA GLU A 23 0.11 -38.05 6.22
C GLU A 23 -1.13 -38.54 6.99
N MET A 24 -0.93 -39.20 8.13
CA MET A 24 -2.00 -39.69 9.01
C MET A 24 -2.25 -38.79 10.24
N ALA A 25 -1.43 -37.75 10.43
CA ALA A 25 -1.49 -36.90 11.61
C ALA A 25 -2.63 -35.90 11.53
N GLU A 26 -3.15 -35.53 12.70
CA GLU A 26 -4.09 -34.41 12.81
C GLU A 26 -3.38 -33.08 12.48
N PRO A 27 -4.08 -32.08 11.90
CA PRO A 27 -3.45 -30.82 11.46
C PRO A 27 -2.60 -30.11 12.52
N ALA A 28 -2.95 -30.26 13.80
CA ALA A 28 -2.21 -29.67 14.92
C ALA A 28 -0.85 -30.32 15.19
N GLU A 29 -0.66 -31.59 14.80
CA GLU A 29 0.56 -32.37 15.05
C GLU A 29 1.56 -32.28 13.91
N VAL A 30 1.07 -32.01 12.69
CA VAL A 30 1.87 -31.92 11.46
C VAL A 30 3.09 -30.98 11.60
N PRO A 31 2.99 -29.76 12.16
CA PRO A 31 4.15 -28.87 12.26
C PRO A 31 5.31 -29.47 13.05
N MET A 32 5.03 -30.18 14.15
CA MET A 32 6.06 -30.81 14.97
C MET A 32 6.75 -31.96 14.22
N LEU A 33 5.97 -32.80 13.53
CA LEU A 33 6.50 -33.90 12.74
C LEU A 33 7.33 -33.41 11.55
N VAL A 34 6.93 -32.30 10.92
CA VAL A 34 7.69 -31.65 9.84
C VAL A 34 9.01 -31.08 10.34
N GLN A 35 9.03 -30.50 11.55
CA GLN A 35 10.28 -30.08 12.21
C GLN A 35 11.22 -31.27 12.49
N LEU A 36 10.66 -32.41 12.92
CA LEU A 36 11.44 -33.63 13.14
C LEU A 36 12.00 -34.18 11.82
N LEU A 37 11.17 -34.26 10.78
CA LEU A 37 11.58 -34.66 9.43
C LEU A 37 12.73 -33.78 8.92
N ALA A 38 12.62 -32.46 9.05
CA ALA A 38 13.64 -31.51 8.62
C ALA A 38 15.00 -31.69 9.32
N ARG A 39 15.00 -32.24 10.54
CA ARG A 39 16.21 -32.49 11.35
C ARG A 39 16.79 -33.90 11.15
N THR A 40 16.09 -34.76 10.43
CA THR A 40 16.51 -36.15 10.19
C THR A 40 17.68 -36.15 9.19
N PRO A 41 18.89 -36.58 9.56
CA PRO A 41 20.08 -36.53 8.69
C PRO A 41 19.87 -37.24 7.34
N GLU A 42 19.13 -38.35 7.38
CA GLU A 42 18.81 -39.21 6.24
C GLU A 42 17.91 -38.52 5.21
N LEU A 43 17.23 -37.42 5.57
CA LEU A 43 16.40 -36.66 4.66
C LEU A 43 17.18 -36.20 3.43
N GLN A 44 18.46 -35.84 3.58
CA GLN A 44 19.32 -35.43 2.46
C GLN A 44 19.54 -36.54 1.43
N GLN A 45 19.31 -37.79 1.80
CA GLN A 45 19.47 -38.96 0.94
C GLN A 45 18.14 -39.39 0.30
N ALA A 46 17.01 -38.75 0.64
CA ALA A 46 15.73 -39.06 0.04
C ALA A 46 15.77 -38.79 -1.48
N GLN A 47 15.22 -39.74 -2.25
CA GLN A 47 15.10 -39.70 -3.70
C GLN A 47 13.68 -40.06 -4.14
N GLY A 48 13.38 -39.88 -5.43
CA GLY A 48 12.12 -40.31 -6.03
C GLY A 48 10.88 -39.79 -5.28
N ALA A 49 9.91 -40.70 -5.05
CA ALA A 49 8.64 -40.35 -4.42
C ALA A 49 8.80 -39.80 -2.99
N ASN A 50 9.75 -40.31 -2.20
CA ASN A 50 9.94 -39.85 -0.82
C ASN A 50 10.57 -38.46 -0.77
N ALA A 51 11.45 -38.12 -1.71
CA ALA A 51 11.94 -36.75 -1.85
C ALA A 51 10.79 -35.79 -2.15
N LEU A 52 9.86 -36.14 -3.06
CA LEU A 52 8.70 -35.31 -3.35
C LEU A 52 7.75 -35.18 -2.15
N ARG A 53 7.44 -36.29 -1.46
CA ARG A 53 6.59 -36.28 -0.26
C ARG A 53 7.18 -35.37 0.82
N ALA A 54 8.48 -35.47 1.08
CA ALA A 54 9.17 -34.59 2.01
C ALA A 54 9.19 -33.13 1.57
N ALA A 55 9.44 -32.86 0.28
CA ALA A 55 9.41 -31.51 -0.27
C ALA A 55 8.04 -30.84 -0.05
N ARG A 56 6.93 -31.55 -0.30
CA ARG A 56 5.57 -31.07 -0.05
C ARG A 56 5.29 -30.79 1.42
N ALA A 57 5.68 -31.72 2.29
CA ALA A 57 5.49 -31.55 3.73
C ALA A 57 6.22 -30.29 4.24
N LEU A 58 7.47 -30.08 3.80
CA LEU A 58 8.27 -28.92 4.16
C LEU A 58 7.76 -27.62 3.51
N SER A 59 7.28 -27.64 2.26
CA SER A 59 6.82 -26.44 1.56
C SER A 59 5.46 -25.93 2.03
N VAL A 60 4.59 -26.83 2.50
CA VAL A 60 3.23 -26.50 2.95
C VAL A 60 3.20 -26.19 4.45
N HIS A 61 3.91 -26.97 5.26
CA HIS A 61 3.82 -26.90 6.72
C HIS A 61 5.10 -26.42 7.41
N GLY A 62 6.20 -26.30 6.66
CA GLY A 62 7.47 -25.82 7.18
C GLY A 62 7.56 -24.29 7.27
N GLY A 63 8.55 -23.81 8.03
CA GLY A 63 8.88 -22.38 8.10
C GLY A 63 9.72 -21.90 6.90
N PRO A 64 9.89 -20.58 6.72
CA PRO A 64 10.68 -19.99 5.63
C PRO A 64 12.06 -20.61 5.40
N GLN A 65 12.75 -20.97 6.48
CA GLN A 65 14.07 -21.61 6.48
C GLN A 65 14.09 -23.00 5.82
N MET A 66 12.92 -23.64 5.64
CA MET A 66 12.80 -24.99 5.09
C MET A 66 12.58 -25.00 3.58
N PHE A 67 12.25 -23.86 2.95
CA PHE A 67 11.99 -23.80 1.51
C PHE A 67 13.21 -24.14 0.66
N SER A 68 14.43 -23.83 1.12
CA SER A 68 15.66 -24.25 0.43
C SER A 68 15.79 -25.78 0.39
N ILE A 69 15.55 -26.44 1.52
CA ILE A 69 15.62 -27.91 1.63
C ILE A 69 14.53 -28.56 0.77
N ALA A 70 13.30 -28.03 0.87
CA ALA A 70 12.16 -28.49 0.06
C ALA A 70 12.44 -28.35 -1.44
N GLY A 71 12.99 -27.22 -1.88
CA GLY A 71 13.38 -26.98 -3.26
C GLY A 71 14.43 -27.97 -3.76
N GLU A 72 15.46 -28.26 -2.97
CA GLU A 72 16.49 -29.25 -3.35
C GLU A 72 15.93 -30.67 -3.47
N LEU A 73 15.04 -31.07 -2.56
CA LEU A 73 14.35 -32.36 -2.61
C LEU A 73 13.43 -32.45 -3.83
N ALA A 74 12.65 -31.41 -4.12
CA ALA A 74 11.80 -31.34 -5.30
C ALA A 74 12.62 -31.37 -6.59
N ALA A 75 13.75 -30.66 -6.65
CA ALA A 75 14.64 -30.66 -7.80
C ALA A 75 15.25 -32.05 -8.07
N ARG A 76 15.61 -32.80 -7.01
CA ARG A 76 16.04 -34.21 -7.13
C ARG A 76 14.93 -35.08 -7.70
N ALA A 77 13.76 -35.08 -7.05
CA ALA A 77 12.61 -35.86 -7.50
C ALA A 77 12.21 -35.52 -8.95
N HIS A 78 12.35 -34.26 -9.37
CA HIS A 78 12.10 -33.85 -10.75
C HIS A 78 13.11 -34.43 -11.74
N ARG A 79 14.42 -34.46 -11.40
CA ARG A 79 15.44 -35.14 -12.21
C ARG A 79 15.21 -36.65 -12.28
N ASP A 80 14.64 -37.23 -11.24
CA ASP A 80 14.25 -38.64 -11.19
C ASP A 80 12.96 -38.93 -11.99
N GLY A 81 12.35 -37.92 -12.63
CA GLY A 81 11.15 -38.07 -13.43
C GLY A 81 9.85 -38.20 -12.64
N VAL A 82 9.84 -37.86 -11.34
CA VAL A 82 8.65 -37.98 -10.49
C VAL A 82 7.60 -36.92 -10.87
N PRO A 83 6.38 -37.31 -11.25
CA PRO A 83 5.32 -36.38 -11.61
C PRO A 83 4.98 -35.37 -10.49
N GLY A 84 4.84 -34.09 -10.85
CA GLY A 84 4.48 -33.02 -9.92
C GLY A 84 5.65 -32.48 -9.07
N ALA A 85 6.86 -33.04 -9.20
CA ALA A 85 8.03 -32.52 -8.49
C ALA A 85 8.51 -31.15 -9.01
N GLY A 86 8.41 -30.91 -10.31
CA GLY A 86 8.74 -29.61 -10.92
C GLY A 86 7.89 -28.46 -10.35
N THR A 87 6.60 -28.71 -10.12
CA THR A 87 5.68 -27.73 -9.54
C THR A 87 6.10 -27.31 -8.13
N VAL A 88 6.46 -28.29 -7.29
CA VAL A 88 6.91 -28.02 -5.91
C VAL A 88 8.25 -27.28 -5.90
N PHE A 89 9.14 -27.60 -6.83
CA PHE A 89 10.41 -26.87 -6.99
C PHE A 89 10.16 -25.40 -7.34
N ALA A 90 9.33 -25.14 -8.35
CA ALA A 90 8.97 -23.80 -8.78
C ALA A 90 8.31 -22.99 -7.66
N GLU A 91 7.41 -23.61 -6.90
CA GLU A 91 6.76 -22.98 -5.74
C GLU A 91 7.77 -22.59 -4.65
N CYS A 92 8.73 -23.46 -4.33
CA CYS A 92 9.77 -23.14 -3.36
C CYS A 92 10.65 -21.99 -3.83
N ALA A 93 11.03 -21.97 -5.12
CA ALA A 93 11.83 -20.90 -5.72
C ALA A 93 11.11 -19.55 -5.62
N ASP A 94 9.82 -19.50 -5.99
CA ASP A 94 9.02 -18.28 -5.91
C ASP A 94 8.82 -17.79 -4.48
N LYS A 95 8.51 -18.69 -3.53
CA LYS A 95 8.42 -18.34 -2.10
C LYS A 95 9.72 -17.74 -1.58
N MET A 96 10.87 -18.31 -1.94
CA MET A 96 12.18 -17.79 -1.55
C MET A 96 12.46 -16.42 -2.16
N ASN A 97 12.13 -16.22 -3.44
CA ASN A 97 12.28 -14.92 -4.09
C ASN A 97 11.46 -13.85 -3.38
N LEU A 98 10.17 -14.11 -3.12
CA LEU A 98 9.29 -13.18 -2.43
C LEU A 98 9.77 -12.86 -1.01
N LEU A 99 10.24 -13.85 -0.25
CA LEU A 99 10.82 -13.65 1.08
C LEU A 99 12.09 -12.77 1.06
N SER A 100 12.83 -12.79 -0.04
CA SER A 100 14.01 -11.94 -0.24
C SER A 100 13.69 -10.59 -0.91
N GLY A 101 12.41 -10.25 -1.07
CA GLY A 101 11.96 -9.00 -1.69
C GLY A 101 12.10 -8.96 -3.22
N ARG A 102 12.22 -10.13 -3.87
CA ARG A 102 12.32 -10.26 -5.32
C ARG A 102 11.00 -10.78 -5.91
N PRO A 103 10.63 -10.37 -7.13
CA PRO A 103 9.50 -10.97 -7.82
C PRO A 103 9.69 -12.48 -8.04
N GLN A 104 8.57 -13.18 -8.26
CA GLN A 104 8.53 -14.58 -8.64
C GLN A 104 9.17 -14.80 -10.00
N GLN A 105 9.70 -16.00 -10.21
CA GLN A 105 10.19 -16.44 -11.52
C GLN A 105 9.13 -17.26 -12.25
N PHE A 106 8.49 -18.18 -11.51
CA PHE A 106 7.54 -19.14 -12.04
C PHE A 106 6.07 -18.79 -11.75
N GLY A 107 5.77 -17.62 -11.19
CA GLY A 107 4.39 -17.15 -10.97
C GLY A 107 3.45 -18.20 -10.35
N THR A 108 3.91 -18.89 -9.30
CA THR A 108 3.17 -19.96 -8.63
C THR A 108 2.38 -19.47 -7.41
N VAL A 109 2.94 -18.51 -6.68
CA VAL A 109 2.38 -17.92 -5.46
C VAL A 109 1.29 -16.92 -5.81
N VAL A 110 0.11 -17.17 -5.25
CA VAL A 110 -1.07 -16.33 -5.30
C VAL A 110 -1.35 -15.84 -3.88
N THR A 111 -1.56 -14.54 -3.74
CA THR A 111 -1.95 -13.89 -2.48
C THR A 111 -3.40 -13.45 -2.55
N THR A 112 -3.91 -12.83 -1.48
CA THR A 112 -5.23 -12.21 -1.45
C THR A 112 -5.14 -10.71 -1.23
N HIS A 113 -5.91 -9.93 -1.96
CA HIS A 113 -6.06 -8.49 -1.78
C HIS A 113 -7.55 -8.12 -1.87
N LEU A 114 -8.13 -7.53 -0.82
CA LEU A 114 -9.56 -7.18 -0.74
C LEU A 114 -10.50 -8.35 -1.10
N GLY A 115 -10.06 -9.56 -0.73
CA GLY A 115 -10.72 -10.82 -1.04
C GLY A 115 -10.39 -11.39 -2.41
N ASP A 116 -9.88 -10.63 -3.36
CA ASP A 116 -9.48 -11.17 -4.66
C ASP A 116 -8.15 -11.93 -4.55
N LEU A 117 -8.06 -13.04 -5.27
CA LEU A 117 -6.82 -13.74 -5.55
C LEU A 117 -5.97 -12.87 -6.49
N VAL A 118 -4.71 -12.64 -6.12
CA VAL A 118 -3.77 -11.83 -6.88
C VAL A 118 -2.48 -12.61 -7.08
N LEU A 119 -2.04 -12.71 -8.33
CA LEU A 119 -0.73 -13.26 -8.65
C LEU A 119 0.35 -12.29 -8.16
N ALA A 120 1.24 -12.74 -7.27
CA ALA A 120 2.35 -11.88 -6.85
C ALA A 120 3.26 -11.55 -8.05
N PRO A 121 4.00 -10.41 -8.02
CA PRO A 121 4.77 -9.94 -9.18
C PRO A 121 5.68 -11.02 -9.77
N VAL A 122 5.77 -11.10 -11.09
CA VAL A 122 6.60 -12.06 -11.84
C VAL A 122 7.65 -11.30 -12.64
N ASP A 123 8.92 -11.72 -12.59
CA ASP A 123 10.03 -11.02 -13.25
C ASP A 123 10.14 -11.27 -14.76
N GLY A 124 9.45 -12.30 -15.27
CA GLY A 124 9.46 -12.68 -16.68
C GLY A 124 10.75 -13.39 -17.14
N SER A 125 11.60 -13.83 -16.21
CA SER A 125 12.85 -14.53 -16.51
C SER A 125 12.65 -15.97 -16.99
N VAL A 126 11.48 -16.56 -16.74
CA VAL A 126 11.12 -17.93 -17.12
C VAL A 126 9.98 -17.91 -18.13
N ASP A 127 10.24 -18.45 -19.32
CA ASP A 127 9.24 -18.59 -20.40
C ASP A 127 8.25 -19.75 -20.17
N ASP A 128 7.15 -19.75 -20.93
CA ASP A 128 6.10 -20.77 -20.82
C ASP A 128 6.57 -22.18 -21.15
N ASP A 129 7.57 -22.35 -22.03
CA ASP A 129 8.18 -23.65 -22.31
C ASP A 129 8.94 -24.19 -21.09
N SER A 130 9.66 -23.33 -20.38
CA SER A 130 10.33 -23.68 -19.12
C SER A 130 9.34 -23.99 -18.01
N ARG A 131 8.23 -23.25 -17.94
CA ARG A 131 7.13 -23.54 -17.01
C ARG A 131 6.48 -24.89 -17.30
N ALA A 132 6.22 -25.20 -18.58
CA ALA A 132 5.64 -26.46 -19.00
C ALA A 132 6.53 -27.66 -18.61
N ARG A 133 7.87 -27.52 -18.71
CA ARG A 133 8.82 -28.54 -18.21
C ARG A 133 8.71 -28.79 -16.71
N MET A 134 8.31 -27.78 -15.92
CA MET A 134 8.02 -27.91 -14.50
C MET A 134 6.60 -28.43 -14.20
N GLY A 135 5.78 -28.69 -15.23
CA GLY A 135 4.38 -29.09 -15.06
C GLY A 135 3.46 -27.93 -14.66
N LEU A 136 3.84 -26.70 -14.96
CA LEU A 136 3.03 -25.50 -14.68
C LEU A 136 2.21 -25.10 -15.92
N PRO A 137 1.02 -24.50 -15.73
CA PRO A 137 0.29 -23.84 -16.82
C PRO A 137 1.06 -22.61 -17.30
N THR A 138 0.67 -22.08 -18.46
CA THR A 138 1.19 -20.79 -18.91
C THR A 138 0.82 -19.69 -17.91
N LEU A 139 1.59 -18.59 -17.88
CA LEU A 139 1.21 -17.42 -17.06
C LEU A 139 -0.18 -16.90 -17.44
N ASP A 140 -0.53 -17.00 -18.72
CA ASP A 140 -1.83 -16.62 -19.22
C ASP A 140 -2.96 -17.48 -18.63
N GLN A 141 -2.84 -18.81 -18.74
CA GLN A 141 -3.80 -19.76 -18.17
C GLN A 141 -3.96 -19.54 -16.66
N ARG A 142 -2.87 -19.25 -15.95
CA ARG A 142 -2.90 -18.96 -14.51
C ARG A 142 -3.69 -17.69 -14.19
N ARG A 143 -3.49 -16.61 -14.95
CA ARG A 143 -4.23 -15.35 -14.77
C ARG A 143 -5.71 -15.53 -15.07
N THR A 144 -6.04 -16.25 -16.13
CA THR A 144 -7.42 -16.60 -16.49
C THR A 144 -8.12 -17.40 -15.40
N GLU A 145 -7.44 -18.40 -14.81
CA GLU A 145 -7.98 -19.18 -13.70
C GLU A 145 -8.27 -18.30 -12.47
N ILE A 146 -7.34 -17.40 -12.15
CA ILE A 146 -7.49 -16.43 -11.06
C ILE A 146 -8.67 -15.49 -11.31
N ASP A 147 -8.83 -14.93 -12.51
CA ASP A 147 -9.94 -14.04 -12.83
C ASP A 147 -11.29 -14.74 -12.71
N ARG A 148 -11.38 -15.96 -13.28
CA ARG A 148 -12.59 -16.80 -13.15
C ARG A 148 -12.94 -17.03 -11.68
N ARG A 149 -11.95 -17.40 -10.85
CA ARG A 149 -12.19 -17.64 -9.43
C ARG A 149 -12.58 -16.36 -8.68
N ASN A 150 -12.00 -15.21 -9.02
CA ASN A 150 -12.37 -13.92 -8.44
C ASN A 150 -13.81 -13.55 -8.78
N ARG A 151 -14.29 -13.82 -10.00
CA ARG A 151 -15.69 -13.62 -10.38
C ARG A 151 -16.63 -14.50 -9.57
N GLU A 152 -16.30 -15.77 -9.36
CA GLU A 152 -17.07 -16.68 -8.50
C GLU A 152 -17.13 -16.15 -7.06
N LEU A 153 -15.99 -15.81 -6.47
CA LEU A 153 -15.90 -15.27 -5.11
C LEU A 153 -16.66 -13.94 -4.96
N ALA A 154 -16.61 -13.05 -5.95
CA ALA A 154 -17.33 -11.79 -5.93
C ALA A 154 -18.85 -11.98 -6.01
N ARG A 155 -19.33 -13.00 -6.74
CA ARG A 155 -20.76 -13.39 -6.77
C ARG A 155 -21.21 -13.99 -5.44
N GLU A 156 -20.39 -14.88 -4.86
CA GLU A 156 -20.64 -15.45 -3.52
C GLU A 156 -20.81 -14.32 -2.48
N ARG A 157 -19.88 -13.34 -2.46
CA ARG A 157 -19.97 -12.16 -1.57
C ARG A 157 -21.18 -11.27 -1.83
N ALA A 158 -21.57 -11.09 -3.10
CA ALA A 158 -22.75 -10.31 -3.46
C ALA A 158 -24.03 -10.97 -2.91
N ALA A 159 -24.10 -12.30 -2.90
CA ALA A 159 -25.20 -13.07 -2.34
C ALA A 159 -25.20 -13.11 -0.81
N ASP A 160 -24.03 -13.26 -0.18
CA ASP A 160 -23.90 -13.36 1.28
C ASP A 160 -24.25 -12.06 2.02
N GLY A 161 -24.05 -10.91 1.37
CA GLY A 161 -24.40 -9.59 1.93
C GLY A 161 -23.43 -9.03 2.98
N GLY A 162 -22.46 -9.81 3.44
CA GLY A 162 -21.45 -9.38 4.42
C GLY A 162 -20.10 -8.94 3.84
N LEU A 163 -19.22 -8.48 4.72
CA LEU A 163 -17.79 -8.29 4.46
C LEU A 163 -16.99 -9.49 4.99
N PRO A 164 -15.89 -9.90 4.34
CA PRO A 164 -14.99 -10.90 4.89
C PRO A 164 -14.42 -10.48 6.26
N PRO A 165 -14.12 -11.43 7.18
CA PRO A 165 -13.57 -11.10 8.48
C PRO A 165 -12.31 -10.23 8.38
N GLY A 166 -12.28 -9.12 9.14
CA GLY A 166 -11.16 -8.18 9.16
C GLY A 166 -11.04 -7.27 7.93
N GLN A 167 -11.95 -7.35 6.96
CA GLN A 167 -11.98 -6.47 5.79
C GLN A 167 -13.08 -5.41 5.94
N ARG A 168 -12.78 -4.18 5.52
CA ARG A 168 -13.73 -3.07 5.46
C ARG A 168 -14.27 -2.79 4.05
N MET A 169 -13.71 -3.48 3.06
CA MET A 169 -14.11 -3.42 1.67
C MET A 169 -13.83 -4.75 0.99
N CYS A 170 -14.70 -5.17 0.07
CA CYS A 170 -14.46 -6.33 -0.79
C CYS A 170 -15.10 -6.15 -2.16
N ARG A 171 -14.56 -6.82 -3.19
CA ARG A 171 -15.24 -6.88 -4.50
C ARG A 171 -16.53 -7.70 -4.39
N VAL A 172 -17.59 -7.17 -5.01
CA VAL A 172 -18.86 -7.85 -5.23
C VAL A 172 -19.21 -7.82 -6.72
N TRP A 173 -20.00 -8.79 -7.19
CA TRP A 173 -20.41 -8.82 -8.60
C TRP A 173 -21.80 -9.39 -8.78
N ARG A 174 -22.65 -8.63 -9.49
CA ARG A 174 -24.05 -8.96 -9.76
C ARG A 174 -24.33 -9.20 -11.24
N ASP A 175 -23.30 -9.40 -12.04
CA ASP A 175 -23.38 -9.55 -13.50
C ASP A 175 -24.26 -8.45 -14.16
N PRO A 176 -23.90 -7.17 -13.99
CA PRO A 176 -24.71 -6.06 -14.49
C PRO A 176 -24.83 -6.15 -16.01
N PRO A 177 -26.03 -6.06 -16.59
CA PRO A 177 -26.17 -6.16 -18.02
C PRO A 177 -25.65 -4.88 -18.74
N PRO A 178 -25.12 -4.98 -19.97
CA PRO A 178 -24.52 -3.84 -20.68
C PRO A 178 -25.44 -2.62 -20.83
N GLU A 179 -26.74 -2.84 -21.05
CA GLU A 179 -27.75 -1.78 -21.15
C GLU A 179 -27.95 -1.03 -19.83
N PHE A 180 -27.86 -1.73 -18.69
CA PHE A 180 -27.93 -1.11 -17.38
C PHE A 180 -26.73 -0.19 -17.14
N LEU A 181 -25.51 -0.67 -17.40
CA LEU A 181 -24.31 0.16 -17.25
C LEU A 181 -24.32 1.35 -18.19
N THR A 182 -24.83 1.18 -19.42
CA THR A 182 -24.97 2.28 -20.37
C THR A 182 -25.93 3.35 -19.85
N ALA A 183 -27.07 2.95 -19.30
CA ALA A 183 -28.03 3.88 -18.69
C ALA A 183 -27.44 4.57 -17.45
N GLN A 184 -26.72 3.84 -16.60
CA GLN A 184 -26.06 4.40 -15.41
C GLN A 184 -24.98 5.42 -15.80
N LEU A 185 -24.15 5.13 -16.80
CA LEU A 185 -23.13 6.06 -17.30
C LEU A 185 -23.75 7.33 -17.91
N ALA A 186 -24.95 7.24 -18.48
CA ALA A 186 -25.66 8.42 -18.96
C ALA A 186 -26.16 9.31 -17.80
N ALA A 187 -26.57 8.70 -16.68
CA ALA A 187 -27.01 9.42 -15.47
C ALA A 187 -25.84 9.91 -14.60
N HIS A 188 -24.73 9.16 -14.59
CA HIS A 188 -23.54 9.37 -13.78
C HIS A 188 -22.31 9.40 -14.71
N PRO A 189 -22.08 10.50 -15.45
CA PRO A 189 -21.04 10.57 -16.48
C PRO A 189 -19.61 10.45 -15.93
N GLU A 190 -19.40 10.72 -14.64
CA GLU A 190 -18.11 10.48 -13.96
C GLU A 190 -17.87 9.00 -13.63
N GLY A 191 -18.83 8.13 -13.91
CA GLY A 191 -18.64 6.69 -13.80
C GLY A 191 -18.70 6.14 -12.39
N CYS A 192 -19.47 6.76 -11.50
CA CYS A 192 -19.56 6.34 -10.10
C CYS A 192 -20.97 6.53 -9.54
N TRP A 193 -21.49 5.49 -8.89
CA TRP A 193 -22.76 5.52 -8.17
C TRP A 193 -22.77 4.48 -7.04
N ALA A 194 -23.65 4.67 -6.08
CA ALA A 194 -23.83 3.77 -4.95
C ALA A 194 -25.26 3.22 -4.90
N ASP A 195 -25.39 1.96 -4.48
CA ASP A 195 -26.66 1.32 -4.12
C ASP A 195 -26.48 0.65 -2.75
N GLY A 196 -27.09 1.23 -1.71
CA GLY A 196 -26.83 0.83 -0.34
C GLY A 196 -25.35 1.01 0.05
N ASP A 197 -24.68 -0.10 0.37
CA ASP A 197 -23.26 -0.16 0.72
C ASP A 197 -22.35 -0.58 -0.45
N GLU A 198 -22.90 -0.75 -1.65
CA GLU A 198 -22.17 -1.13 -2.86
C GLU A 198 -21.88 0.10 -3.72
N LEU A 199 -20.59 0.37 -3.94
CA LEU A 199 -20.10 1.39 -4.85
C LEU A 199 -19.75 0.74 -6.19
N THR A 200 -20.30 1.24 -7.29
CA THR A 200 -19.89 0.85 -8.64
C THR A 200 -19.08 1.95 -9.31
N LEU A 201 -17.90 1.59 -9.80
CA LEU A 201 -17.09 2.38 -10.72
C LEU A 201 -17.21 1.78 -12.12
N ALA A 202 -17.54 2.59 -13.13
CA ALA A 202 -17.65 2.14 -14.50
C ALA A 202 -17.19 3.21 -15.49
N CYS A 203 -16.73 2.80 -16.67
CA CYS A 203 -16.37 3.73 -17.73
C CYS A 203 -16.41 3.05 -19.11
N ARG A 204 -16.23 3.86 -20.16
CA ARG A 204 -15.99 3.40 -21.53
C ARG A 204 -14.52 3.58 -21.88
N SER A 205 -13.87 2.52 -22.37
CA SER A 205 -12.45 2.57 -22.76
C SER A 205 -12.05 1.44 -23.69
N ASP A 206 -11.19 1.78 -24.66
CA ASP A 206 -10.50 0.84 -25.54
C ASP A 206 -9.20 0.29 -24.94
N ALA A 207 -8.87 0.66 -23.69
CA ALA A 207 -7.70 0.13 -22.99
C ALA A 207 -7.76 -1.41 -22.89
N VAL A 208 -6.59 -2.04 -22.84
CA VAL A 208 -6.48 -3.50 -22.65
C VAL A 208 -6.81 -3.92 -21.22
N GLY A 209 -6.64 -3.01 -20.25
CA GLY A 209 -7.03 -3.19 -18.86
C GLY A 209 -7.15 -1.84 -18.14
N LEU A 210 -7.92 -1.80 -17.06
CA LEU A 210 -8.13 -0.60 -16.26
C LEU A 210 -8.04 -0.91 -14.77
N LEU A 211 -7.42 0.02 -14.05
CA LEU A 211 -7.34 0.03 -12.59
C LEU A 211 -7.93 1.35 -12.08
N PRO A 212 -9.00 1.34 -11.28
CA PRO A 212 -9.39 2.53 -10.54
C PRO A 212 -8.37 2.80 -9.43
N GLY A 213 -8.14 4.06 -9.09
CA GLY A 213 -7.19 4.42 -8.03
C GLY A 213 -7.33 5.86 -7.57
N PRO A 214 -6.78 6.23 -6.40
CA PRO A 214 -5.80 5.47 -5.62
C PRO A 214 -6.39 4.57 -4.53
N VAL A 215 -7.69 4.69 -4.22
CA VAL A 215 -8.28 4.00 -3.06
C VAL A 215 -8.66 2.55 -3.37
N ILE A 216 -9.26 2.31 -4.53
CA ILE A 216 -9.80 1.01 -4.92
C ILE A 216 -8.94 0.43 -6.05
N GLU A 217 -7.75 -0.06 -5.72
CA GLU A 217 -6.79 -0.60 -6.68
C GLU A 217 -7.10 -2.08 -7.04
N LEU A 218 -8.28 -2.30 -7.63
CA LEU A 218 -8.75 -3.60 -8.11
C LEU A 218 -9.03 -3.54 -9.62
N PRO A 219 -8.44 -4.41 -10.47
CA PRO A 219 -8.65 -4.37 -11.91
C PRO A 219 -10.13 -4.46 -12.27
N MET A 220 -10.58 -3.62 -13.20
CA MET A 220 -11.96 -3.62 -13.67
C MET A 220 -12.23 -4.82 -14.57
N TRP A 221 -13.50 -5.21 -14.68
CA TRP A 221 -13.94 -6.24 -15.62
C TRP A 221 -14.69 -5.62 -16.78
N ARG A 222 -14.37 -6.07 -17.99
CA ARG A 222 -15.16 -5.75 -19.18
C ARG A 222 -16.53 -6.45 -19.10
N VAL A 223 -17.57 -5.76 -19.54
CA VAL A 223 -18.96 -6.22 -19.49
C VAL A 223 -19.52 -6.35 -20.90
N GLY A 224 -20.25 -7.44 -21.17
CA GLY A 224 -20.82 -7.74 -22.48
C GLY A 224 -19.93 -8.53 -23.43
N ALA A 225 -18.73 -8.94 -23.00
CA ALA A 225 -17.92 -9.94 -23.70
C ALA A 225 -18.29 -11.34 -23.19
N GLU A 226 -19.14 -12.06 -23.91
CA GLU A 226 -19.36 -13.50 -23.66
C GLU A 226 -18.20 -14.32 -24.24
N ASP A 227 -17.10 -14.41 -23.50
CA ASP A 227 -16.03 -15.32 -23.83
C ASP A 227 -15.79 -16.23 -22.64
N GLY A 228 -16.19 -17.50 -22.78
CA GLY A 228 -16.06 -18.58 -21.80
C GLY A 228 -14.62 -18.93 -21.37
N ASN A 229 -13.66 -18.03 -21.57
CA ASN A 229 -12.23 -18.19 -21.29
C ASN A 229 -11.67 -17.17 -20.29
N GLY A 230 -12.50 -16.46 -19.51
CA GLY A 230 -12.02 -15.74 -18.31
C GLY A 230 -10.99 -14.63 -18.55
N ARG A 231 -10.84 -14.17 -19.79
CA ARG A 231 -10.15 -12.93 -20.14
C ARG A 231 -11.17 -11.97 -20.76
N SER A 232 -11.31 -10.81 -20.16
CA SER A 232 -11.90 -9.62 -20.78
C SER A 232 -10.97 -8.94 -21.81
N ASN A 233 -9.80 -9.53 -22.09
CA ASN A 233 -8.68 -8.89 -22.80
C ASN A 233 -8.38 -9.58 -24.14
N GLY A 234 -9.40 -10.09 -24.83
CA GLY A 234 -9.25 -10.43 -26.25
C GLY A 234 -8.90 -9.17 -27.05
N THR A 235 -7.86 -9.27 -27.88
CA THR A 235 -7.36 -8.19 -28.74
C THR A 235 -8.08 -8.12 -30.08
N ASP A 236 -9.14 -8.90 -30.27
CA ASP A 236 -9.77 -9.11 -31.58
C ASP A 236 -10.81 -8.03 -31.98
N GLY A 237 -10.99 -7.01 -31.14
CA GLY A 237 -11.89 -5.88 -31.42
C GLY A 237 -13.38 -6.25 -31.45
N SER A 238 -13.75 -7.47 -31.05
CA SER A 238 -15.14 -7.94 -30.99
C SER A 238 -15.83 -7.70 -29.64
N HIS A 239 -15.08 -7.21 -28.63
CA HIS A 239 -15.57 -7.03 -27.27
C HIS A 239 -15.99 -5.57 -26.99
N GLY A 240 -17.08 -5.39 -26.22
CA GLY A 240 -17.60 -4.07 -25.85
C GLY A 240 -16.61 -3.20 -25.06
N ASP A 241 -16.78 -1.88 -25.11
CA ASP A 241 -15.92 -0.86 -24.47
C ASP A 241 -16.26 -0.60 -22.99
N LEU A 242 -17.25 -1.31 -22.44
CA LEU A 242 -17.75 -1.10 -21.08
C LEU A 242 -16.91 -1.84 -20.04
N TRP A 243 -16.43 -1.09 -19.04
CA TRP A 243 -15.71 -1.61 -17.89
C TRP A 243 -16.46 -1.29 -16.61
N ALA A 244 -16.49 -2.24 -15.67
CA ALA A 244 -17.07 -2.03 -14.35
C ALA A 244 -16.28 -2.73 -13.23
N LEU A 245 -16.37 -2.14 -12.05
CA LEU A 245 -15.95 -2.69 -10.77
C LEU A 245 -17.02 -2.34 -9.75
N SER A 246 -17.50 -3.31 -8.99
CA SER A 246 -18.36 -3.08 -7.83
C SER A 246 -17.66 -3.54 -6.55
N VAL A 247 -17.72 -2.71 -5.52
CA VAL A 247 -17.17 -3.02 -4.20
C VAL A 247 -18.18 -2.71 -3.12
N ARG A 248 -18.29 -3.58 -2.13
CA ARG A 248 -19.02 -3.30 -0.88
C ARG A 248 -18.08 -2.59 0.08
N ILE A 249 -18.53 -1.51 0.70
CA ILE A 249 -17.72 -0.67 1.59
C ILE A 249 -18.46 -0.46 2.91
N GLU A 250 -17.79 -0.77 4.03
CA GLU A 250 -18.28 -0.47 5.36
C GLU A 250 -18.55 1.04 5.49
N ARG A 251 -19.78 1.41 5.90
CA ARG A 251 -20.19 2.80 6.11
C ARG A 251 -20.00 3.67 4.85
N LEU A 252 -20.32 3.12 3.67
CA LEU A 252 -20.20 3.84 2.39
C LEU A 252 -20.88 5.22 2.40
N SER A 253 -21.97 5.39 3.16
CA SER A 253 -22.67 6.67 3.23
C SER A 253 -21.83 7.80 3.83
N GLU A 254 -20.81 7.48 4.62
CA GLU A 254 -19.88 8.44 5.23
C GLU A 254 -18.61 8.65 4.39
N ALA A 255 -18.47 7.92 3.27
CA ALA A 255 -17.21 7.82 2.56
C ALA A 255 -16.87 9.04 1.70
N VAL A 256 -15.57 9.34 1.61
CA VAL A 256 -15.01 10.25 0.59
C VAL A 256 -13.90 9.50 -0.13
N ILE A 257 -14.05 9.29 -1.44
CA ILE A 257 -13.15 8.45 -2.23
C ILE A 257 -12.80 9.17 -3.52
N GLY A 258 -11.56 9.63 -3.64
CA GLY A 258 -10.99 10.09 -4.91
C GLY A 258 -10.76 8.92 -5.84
N TYR A 259 -11.06 9.11 -7.13
CA TYR A 259 -10.80 8.09 -8.13
C TYR A 259 -10.47 8.65 -9.52
N GLY A 260 -9.74 7.85 -10.28
CA GLY A 260 -9.54 7.96 -11.72
C GLY A 260 -9.37 6.56 -12.32
N PHE A 261 -9.46 6.44 -13.65
CA PHE A 261 -9.32 5.17 -14.36
C PHE A 261 -7.95 5.11 -15.04
N TRP A 262 -7.07 4.23 -14.56
CA TRP A 262 -5.68 4.16 -15.02
C TRP A 262 -5.48 2.95 -15.95
N PRO A 263 -4.99 3.15 -17.19
CA PRO A 263 -4.71 2.06 -18.11
C PRO A 263 -3.64 1.10 -17.59
N LEU A 264 -3.86 -0.19 -17.84
CA LEU A 264 -2.90 -1.25 -17.59
C LEU A 264 -2.24 -1.71 -18.91
N ASP A 265 -1.02 -2.21 -18.81
CA ASP A 265 -0.34 -2.94 -19.89
C ASP A 265 -0.78 -4.42 -19.96
N ASP A 266 -0.28 -5.16 -20.94
CA ASP A 266 -0.58 -6.59 -21.13
C ASP A 266 -0.08 -7.48 -19.97
N GLY A 267 0.86 -6.96 -19.17
CA GLY A 267 1.38 -7.59 -17.97
C GLY A 267 0.49 -7.37 -16.74
N GLY A 268 -0.49 -6.47 -16.82
CA GLY A 268 -1.31 -6.01 -15.69
C GLY A 268 -0.64 -4.92 -14.85
N GLY A 269 0.49 -4.38 -15.30
CA GLY A 269 1.16 -3.23 -14.68
C GLY A 269 0.54 -1.90 -15.14
N LEU A 270 0.74 -0.84 -14.37
CA LEU A 270 0.31 0.50 -14.79
C LEU A 270 1.07 0.93 -16.04
N LEU A 271 0.33 1.37 -17.07
CA LEU A 271 0.94 1.84 -18.31
C LEU A 271 1.82 3.08 -18.01
N GLY A 272 3.12 2.97 -18.31
CA GLY A 272 4.10 4.02 -17.99
C GLY A 272 4.63 3.99 -16.55
N GLY A 273 4.25 2.98 -15.75
CA GLY A 273 4.80 2.73 -14.41
C GLY A 273 4.43 3.77 -13.35
N GLN A 274 3.46 4.66 -13.63
CA GLN A 274 3.06 5.73 -12.73
C GLN A 274 1.55 5.76 -12.53
N ARG A 275 1.13 6.18 -11.34
CA ARG A 275 -0.29 6.45 -11.03
C ARG A 275 -0.79 7.60 -11.92
N GLY A 276 -2.01 7.45 -12.42
CA GLY A 276 -2.65 8.46 -13.26
C GLY A 276 -3.31 9.58 -12.44
N PRO A 277 -3.99 10.52 -13.12
CA PRO A 277 -4.74 11.59 -12.47
C PRO A 277 -5.92 11.04 -11.65
N VAL A 278 -6.35 11.81 -10.65
CA VAL A 278 -7.49 11.53 -9.76
C VAL A 278 -8.50 12.69 -9.85
N PRO A 279 -9.23 12.81 -10.98
CA PRO A 279 -10.07 13.98 -11.24
C PRO A 279 -11.43 13.94 -10.53
N HIS A 280 -11.92 12.74 -10.18
CA HIS A 280 -13.26 12.56 -9.64
C HIS A 280 -13.24 12.18 -8.16
N ARG A 281 -14.39 12.33 -7.51
CA ARG A 281 -14.58 11.92 -6.13
C ARG A 281 -16.00 11.42 -5.90
N PHE A 282 -16.12 10.30 -5.21
CA PHE A 282 -17.36 9.91 -4.57
C PHE A 282 -17.43 10.59 -3.19
N ARG A 283 -18.60 11.14 -2.85
CA ARG A 283 -18.91 11.62 -1.52
C ARG A 283 -20.26 11.05 -1.11
N GLY A 284 -20.26 10.23 -0.07
CA GLY A 284 -21.49 9.64 0.47
C GLY A 284 -22.41 10.72 1.07
N PRO A 285 -23.72 10.45 1.18
CA PRO A 285 -24.70 11.42 1.68
C PRO A 285 -24.46 11.91 3.12
N ASP A 286 -23.80 11.10 3.96
CA ASP A 286 -23.48 11.43 5.35
C ASP A 286 -22.01 11.85 5.52
N ALA A 287 -21.25 11.93 4.43
CA ALA A 287 -19.84 12.31 4.48
C ALA A 287 -19.70 13.78 4.94
N PRO A 288 -18.58 14.13 5.62
CA PRO A 288 -18.32 15.51 6.01
C PRO A 288 -18.42 16.48 4.82
N ALA A 289 -18.92 17.69 5.07
CA ALA A 289 -18.97 18.73 4.06
C ALA A 289 -17.55 19.05 3.54
N GLU A 290 -17.46 19.27 2.23
CA GLU A 290 -16.21 19.67 1.59
C GLU A 290 -15.71 21.01 2.15
N VAL A 291 -14.43 21.04 2.54
CA VAL A 291 -13.79 22.27 3.05
C VAL A 291 -13.57 23.25 1.88
N PRO A 292 -13.78 24.57 2.05
CA PRO A 292 -13.50 25.55 1.01
C PRO A 292 -12.09 25.45 0.41
N SER A 293 -11.95 25.79 -0.87
CA SER A 293 -10.69 25.76 -1.60
C SER A 293 -10.64 26.88 -2.63
N HIS A 294 -9.48 27.53 -2.77
CA HIS A 294 -9.22 28.50 -3.85
C HIS A 294 -8.46 27.85 -5.00
N PRO A 295 -8.77 28.16 -6.28
CA PRO A 295 -7.88 27.87 -7.41
C PRO A 295 -6.47 28.47 -7.22
N ASP A 296 -5.46 27.90 -7.86
CA ASP A 296 -4.07 28.37 -7.72
C ASP A 296 -3.88 29.84 -8.17
N ASN A 297 -4.64 30.27 -9.18
CA ASN A 297 -4.63 31.64 -9.71
C ASN A 297 -5.51 32.61 -8.91
N GLU A 298 -6.17 32.15 -7.85
CA GLU A 298 -7.10 32.92 -7.02
C GLU A 298 -6.74 32.89 -5.53
N LEU A 299 -5.54 32.40 -5.18
CA LEU A 299 -5.00 32.48 -3.83
C LEU A 299 -4.97 33.94 -3.35
N ARG A 300 -5.37 34.16 -2.09
CA ARG A 300 -5.34 35.47 -1.42
C ARG A 300 -3.98 35.74 -0.78
N GLY A 301 -3.31 34.69 -0.31
CA GLY A 301 -1.92 34.72 0.12
C GLY A 301 -0.94 34.60 -1.04
N LEU A 302 0.34 34.44 -0.71
CA LEU A 302 1.43 34.35 -1.68
C LEU A 302 2.17 33.03 -1.53
N THR A 303 2.34 32.31 -2.64
CA THR A 303 3.20 31.14 -2.72
C THR A 303 4.52 31.51 -3.39
N GLN A 304 5.65 31.16 -2.76
CA GLN A 304 7.00 31.39 -3.28
C GLN A 304 7.79 30.08 -3.32
N THR A 305 8.71 29.96 -4.28
CA THR A 305 9.64 28.83 -4.36
C THR A 305 11.06 29.33 -4.17
N HIS A 306 11.79 28.69 -3.27
CA HIS A 306 13.18 29.02 -2.93
C HIS A 306 14.06 27.78 -3.06
N THR A 307 15.36 28.01 -3.12
CA THR A 307 16.38 26.96 -3.06
C THR A 307 17.32 27.28 -1.91
N LEU A 308 17.54 26.31 -1.03
CA LEU A 308 18.46 26.40 0.11
C LEU A 308 19.64 25.46 -0.11
N ASP A 309 20.87 26.00 -0.12
CA ASP A 309 22.10 25.19 -0.10
C ASP A 309 22.27 24.60 1.31
N SER A 310 22.09 23.29 1.46
CA SER A 310 22.17 22.62 2.76
C SER A 310 23.55 22.03 3.02
N THR A 311 24.12 22.38 4.17
CA THR A 311 25.40 21.81 4.63
C THR A 311 25.19 20.37 5.11
N SER A 312 24.11 20.13 5.85
CA SER A 312 23.75 18.82 6.40
C SER A 312 23.43 17.81 5.30
N LEU A 313 22.64 18.19 4.28
CA LEU A 313 22.32 17.31 3.15
C LEU A 313 23.45 17.23 2.13
N ARG A 314 24.41 18.18 2.14
CA ARG A 314 25.47 18.34 1.12
C ARG A 314 24.92 18.52 -0.31
N THR A 315 23.71 19.06 -0.41
CA THR A 315 23.04 19.34 -1.68
C THR A 315 22.05 20.50 -1.50
N ARG A 316 21.51 20.98 -2.61
CA ARG A 316 20.44 21.99 -2.60
C ARG A 316 19.11 21.34 -2.35
N ARG A 317 18.24 22.04 -1.63
CA ARG A 317 16.85 21.65 -1.42
C ARG A 317 15.91 22.74 -1.89
N THR A 318 14.96 22.39 -2.74
CA THR A 318 13.86 23.28 -3.12
C THR A 318 12.83 23.34 -1.99
N ILE A 319 12.28 24.53 -1.74
CA ILE A 319 11.34 24.80 -0.67
C ILE A 319 10.18 25.62 -1.24
N THR A 320 8.95 25.20 -0.95
CA THR A 320 7.75 25.98 -1.24
C THR A 320 7.28 26.66 0.05
N VAL A 321 7.08 27.97 0.00
CA VAL A 321 6.63 28.78 1.13
C VAL A 321 5.27 29.37 0.79
N TYR A 322 4.31 29.30 1.71
CA TYR A 322 3.06 30.06 1.65
C TYR A 322 3.05 31.11 2.75
N LEU A 323 2.76 32.35 2.35
CA LEU A 323 2.57 33.50 3.21
C LEU A 323 1.09 33.90 3.21
N PRO A 324 0.48 34.14 4.37
CA PRO A 324 -0.93 34.53 4.44
C PRO A 324 -1.13 35.93 3.85
N PRO A 325 -2.37 36.31 3.49
CA PRO A 325 -2.67 37.66 3.02
C PRO A 325 -2.10 38.72 3.98
N ASN A 326 -1.50 39.76 3.39
CA ASN A 326 -0.88 40.89 4.11
C ASN A 326 0.23 40.50 5.10
N HIS A 327 0.94 39.38 4.89
CA HIS A 327 2.05 38.98 5.76
C HIS A 327 3.12 40.06 5.90
N SER A 328 3.48 40.39 7.14
CA SER A 328 4.66 41.17 7.49
C SER A 328 5.60 40.35 8.38
N PRO A 329 6.92 40.29 8.08
CA PRO A 329 7.89 39.61 8.95
C PRO A 329 7.93 40.13 10.39
N ALA A 330 7.43 41.33 10.66
CA ALA A 330 7.36 41.88 12.02
C ALA A 330 6.32 41.16 12.91
N GLU A 331 5.36 40.43 12.32
CA GLU A 331 4.25 39.81 13.05
C GLU A 331 4.65 38.55 13.83
N ARG A 332 5.76 37.88 13.45
CA ARG A 332 6.19 36.62 14.10
C ARG A 332 5.07 35.58 14.15
N LEU A 333 4.46 35.32 12.99
CA LEU A 333 3.35 34.37 12.88
C LEU A 333 3.78 32.93 13.21
N PRO A 334 2.83 32.08 13.66
CA PRO A 334 3.05 30.64 13.73
C PRO A 334 3.51 30.06 12.40
N VAL A 335 4.26 28.97 12.47
CA VAL A 335 4.84 28.31 11.30
C VAL A 335 4.60 26.81 11.32
N LEU A 336 4.14 26.31 10.18
CA LEU A 336 4.03 24.90 9.89
C LEU A 336 5.16 24.49 8.96
N TYR A 337 6.08 23.68 9.44
CA TYR A 337 7.13 23.08 8.61
C TYR A 337 6.63 21.75 8.04
N ALA A 338 6.75 21.54 6.73
CA ALA A 338 6.23 20.37 6.06
C ALA A 338 7.25 19.67 5.17
N THR A 339 7.07 18.36 4.98
CA THR A 339 7.73 17.60 3.91
C THR A 339 6.96 17.71 2.60
N ASP A 340 7.52 17.13 1.52
CA ASP A 340 6.83 16.98 0.23
C ASP A 340 6.36 18.29 -0.41
N GLY A 341 7.17 19.34 -0.31
CA GLY A 341 6.86 20.68 -0.84
C GLY A 341 6.48 20.74 -2.33
N GLY A 342 6.92 19.77 -3.14
CA GLY A 342 6.49 19.66 -4.54
C GLY A 342 5.01 19.26 -4.71
N MET A 343 4.39 18.72 -3.67
CA MET A 343 3.02 18.22 -3.64
C MET A 343 2.11 19.04 -2.70
N ILE A 344 2.59 20.17 -2.16
CA ILE A 344 1.88 20.92 -1.10
C ILE A 344 0.76 21.83 -1.63
N GLY A 345 0.71 22.11 -2.93
CA GLY A 345 -0.25 23.04 -3.56
C GLY A 345 -1.73 22.78 -3.18
N PRO A 346 -2.24 21.54 -3.29
CA PRO A 346 -3.60 21.20 -2.88
C PRO A 346 -3.94 21.52 -1.41
N TYR A 347 -2.95 21.45 -0.51
CA TYR A 347 -3.12 21.85 0.90
C TYR A 347 -3.21 23.37 1.02
N ILE A 348 -2.31 24.11 0.37
CA ILE A 348 -2.29 25.58 0.35
C ILE A 348 -3.64 26.13 -0.10
N ARG A 349 -4.25 25.56 -1.15
CA ARG A 349 -5.55 26.00 -1.66
C ARG A 349 -6.67 26.02 -0.61
N ARG A 350 -6.68 25.04 0.30
CA ARG A 350 -7.70 24.95 1.37
C ARG A 350 -7.32 25.77 2.60
N LEU A 351 -6.04 25.79 2.94
CA LEU A 351 -5.52 26.63 4.02
C LEU A 351 -5.75 28.12 3.72
N ASP A 352 -5.47 28.56 2.49
CA ASP A 352 -5.67 29.94 2.06
C ASP A 352 -7.14 30.36 2.07
N ALA A 353 -8.03 29.48 1.58
CA ALA A 353 -9.48 29.71 1.68
C ALA A 353 -9.94 29.78 3.15
N GLY A 354 -9.39 28.93 4.02
CA GLY A 354 -9.66 28.94 5.44
C GLY A 354 -9.21 30.23 6.13
N VAL A 355 -8.00 30.72 5.82
CA VAL A 355 -7.45 31.97 6.33
C VAL A 355 -8.23 33.18 5.82
N ALA A 356 -8.57 33.22 4.52
CA ALA A 356 -9.35 34.29 3.93
C ALA A 356 -10.77 34.40 4.52
N ASN A 357 -11.35 33.28 4.94
CA ASN A 357 -12.66 33.21 5.58
C ASN A 357 -12.59 33.28 7.11
N GLU A 358 -11.42 33.55 7.70
CA GLU A 358 -11.20 33.65 9.15
C GLU A 358 -11.59 32.37 9.93
N THR A 359 -11.60 31.22 9.26
CA THR A 359 -11.85 29.89 9.86
C THR A 359 -10.56 29.17 10.25
N VAL A 360 -9.42 29.62 9.73
CA VAL A 360 -8.08 29.14 10.06
C VAL A 360 -7.25 30.35 10.48
N PRO A 361 -6.50 30.30 11.60
CA PRO A 361 -5.64 31.40 12.01
C PRO A 361 -4.55 31.68 10.96
N ARG A 362 -4.04 32.92 10.91
CA ARG A 362 -2.95 33.29 10.00
C ARG A 362 -1.65 32.61 10.45
N PHE A 363 -0.96 31.95 9.53
CA PHE A 363 0.29 31.23 9.76
C PHE A 363 1.11 31.18 8.47
N VAL A 364 2.40 30.85 8.58
CA VAL A 364 3.29 30.60 7.43
C VAL A 364 3.48 29.09 7.26
N LEU A 365 3.47 28.61 6.02
CA LEU A 365 3.81 27.21 5.70
C LEU A 365 5.16 27.17 4.99
N VAL A 366 6.08 26.34 5.47
CA VAL A 366 7.42 26.15 4.88
C VAL A 366 7.61 24.66 4.56
N ALA A 367 7.51 24.31 3.27
CA ALA A 367 7.50 22.91 2.83
C ALA A 367 8.75 22.56 2.02
N ALA A 368 9.63 21.72 2.58
CA ALA A 368 10.81 21.21 1.87
C ALA A 368 10.41 20.12 0.86
N HIS A 369 10.92 20.19 -0.37
CA HIS A 369 10.66 19.18 -1.40
C HIS A 369 11.28 17.83 -1.02
N SER A 370 10.71 16.72 -1.47
CA SER A 370 11.26 15.38 -1.18
C SER A 370 12.54 15.11 -1.98
N ALA A 371 13.35 14.15 -1.53
CA ALA A 371 14.38 13.58 -2.38
C ALA A 371 13.74 12.81 -3.55
N PRO A 372 14.47 12.57 -4.65
CA PRO A 372 13.93 11.83 -5.79
C PRO A 372 13.41 10.44 -5.40
N MET A 373 12.21 10.10 -5.89
CA MET A 373 11.72 8.73 -5.85
C MET A 373 12.25 7.98 -7.08
N GLY A 374 13.55 7.68 -7.12
CA GLY A 374 14.23 7.10 -8.28
C GLY A 374 14.15 5.56 -8.37
N GLY A 375 14.52 5.01 -9.53
CA GLY A 375 14.44 3.57 -9.88
C GLY A 375 15.35 2.60 -9.10
N TYR A 376 16.10 3.08 -8.11
CA TYR A 376 17.00 2.26 -7.28
C TYR A 376 16.70 2.30 -5.76
N GLY A 377 15.61 2.93 -5.32
CA GLY A 377 15.21 2.90 -3.91
C GLY A 377 14.66 4.22 -3.40
N ASN A 378 13.77 4.13 -2.43
CA ASN A 378 12.99 5.22 -1.86
C ASN A 378 13.88 6.19 -1.04
N GLU A 379 14.68 7.03 -1.72
CA GLU A 379 15.53 8.05 -1.09
C GLU A 379 14.74 8.98 -0.15
N ARG A 380 13.48 9.25 -0.51
CA ARG A 380 12.52 9.97 0.33
C ARG A 380 12.32 9.26 1.68
N ALA A 381 12.02 7.97 1.69
CA ALA A 381 11.91 7.21 2.94
C ALA A 381 13.24 7.15 3.71
N MET A 382 14.38 7.05 3.03
CA MET A 382 15.69 7.09 3.69
C MET A 382 15.96 8.44 4.41
N GLU A 383 15.41 9.55 3.91
CA GLU A 383 15.46 10.85 4.60
C GLU A 383 14.42 10.97 5.72
N TYR A 384 13.24 10.37 5.54
CA TYR A 384 12.06 10.63 6.37
C TYR A 384 11.89 9.65 7.53
N LEU A 385 12.31 8.39 7.36
CA LEU A 385 11.97 7.29 8.25
C LEU A 385 13.22 6.70 8.91
N PRO A 386 13.21 6.52 10.25
CA PRO A 386 14.29 5.85 10.95
C PRO A 386 14.38 4.37 10.53
N GLY A 387 15.59 3.82 10.50
CA GLY A 387 15.84 2.41 10.17
C GLY A 387 16.02 2.08 8.69
N PHE A 388 15.71 3.01 7.78
CA PHE A 388 15.99 2.85 6.34
C PHE A 388 17.45 3.19 6.01
N ASP A 389 17.90 4.37 6.43
CA ASP A 389 19.30 4.81 6.40
C ASP A 389 19.49 5.85 7.51
N ASN A 390 20.04 5.42 8.65
CA ASN A 390 20.13 6.28 9.84
C ASN A 390 21.04 7.50 9.59
N ASP A 391 22.12 7.35 8.82
CA ASP A 391 23.03 8.46 8.54
C ASP A 391 22.35 9.52 7.66
N ARG A 392 21.53 9.09 6.70
CA ARG A 392 20.77 9.99 5.84
C ARG A 392 19.61 10.65 6.59
N PHE A 393 18.90 9.89 7.40
CA PHE A 393 17.86 10.39 8.29
C PHE A 393 18.41 11.47 9.23
N ASP A 394 19.54 11.23 9.91
CA ASP A 394 20.16 12.20 10.83
C ASP A 394 20.64 13.48 10.13
N ARG A 395 21.08 13.39 8.87
CA ARG A 395 21.40 14.57 8.05
C ARG A 395 20.13 15.35 7.70
N HIS A 396 19.04 14.65 7.37
CA HIS A 396 17.77 15.30 7.08
C HIS A 396 17.18 15.98 8.31
N GLN A 397 17.24 15.35 9.49
CA GLN A 397 16.79 15.96 10.76
C GLN A 397 17.50 17.29 11.02
N ARG A 398 18.84 17.33 10.92
CA ARG A 398 19.62 18.57 11.10
C ARG A 398 19.26 19.64 10.08
N PHE A 399 19.14 19.27 8.80
CA PHE A 399 18.67 20.20 7.78
C PHE A 399 17.30 20.78 8.12
N PHE A 400 16.33 19.92 8.43
CA PHE A 400 14.94 20.32 8.62
C PHE A 400 14.75 21.15 9.89
N VAL A 401 15.45 20.82 10.97
CA VAL A 401 15.23 21.39 12.31
C VAL A 401 16.18 22.54 12.64
N GLU A 402 17.33 22.64 11.98
CA GLU A 402 18.32 23.69 12.23
C GLU A 402 18.41 24.64 11.04
N GLU A 403 18.75 24.13 9.85
CA GLU A 403 19.03 24.98 8.69
C GLU A 403 17.75 25.60 8.11
N LEU A 404 16.71 24.79 7.89
CA LEU A 404 15.44 25.23 7.32
C LEU A 404 14.69 26.18 8.25
N SER A 405 14.66 25.88 9.56
CA SER A 405 13.95 26.76 10.51
C SER A 405 14.65 28.10 10.67
N ALA A 406 15.97 28.11 10.85
CA ALA A 406 16.74 29.35 10.96
C ALA A 406 16.63 30.21 9.69
N TRP A 407 16.66 29.58 8.50
CA TRP A 407 16.43 30.28 7.24
C TRP A 407 15.03 30.90 7.16
N ALA A 408 13.98 30.17 7.57
CA ALA A 408 12.62 30.67 7.56
C ALA A 408 12.41 31.82 8.57
N GLU A 409 12.95 31.69 9.78
CA GLU A 409 12.93 32.71 10.83
C GLU A 409 13.57 34.01 10.32
N GLN A 410 14.73 33.91 9.65
CA GLN A 410 15.43 35.06 9.08
C GLN A 410 14.71 35.67 7.86
N SER A 411 14.18 34.84 6.98
CA SER A 411 13.65 35.30 5.68
C SER A 411 12.22 35.82 5.76
N PHE A 412 11.39 35.22 6.62
CA PHE A 412 9.95 35.49 6.69
C PHE A 412 9.50 35.99 8.05
N GLY A 413 10.38 36.03 9.05
CA GLY A 413 10.03 36.47 10.39
C GLY A 413 8.93 35.59 11.00
N VAL A 414 9.07 34.27 10.88
CA VAL A 414 8.22 33.31 11.58
C VAL A 414 8.63 33.20 13.05
N SER A 415 7.73 32.69 13.90
CA SER A 415 8.01 32.50 15.33
C SER A 415 9.02 31.37 15.59
N ASP A 416 9.89 31.59 16.57
CA ASP A 416 10.78 30.58 17.16
C ASP A 416 10.21 29.96 18.45
N ASP A 417 9.05 30.44 18.93
CA ASP A 417 8.36 29.86 20.09
C ASP A 417 7.85 28.46 19.74
N ARG A 418 8.22 27.49 20.57
CA ARG A 418 7.74 26.11 20.53
C ARG A 418 6.23 26.03 20.33
N SER A 419 5.44 26.83 21.06
CA SER A 419 3.97 26.78 20.99
C SER A 419 3.42 27.18 19.61
N GLN A 420 4.20 27.94 18.84
CA GLN A 420 3.84 28.46 17.53
C GLN A 420 4.53 27.71 16.37
N ARG A 421 5.22 26.60 16.67
CA ARG A 421 5.89 25.74 15.70
C ARG A 421 5.20 24.40 15.58
N GLY A 422 4.79 24.08 14.35
CA GLY A 422 4.23 22.79 13.96
C GLY A 422 5.10 22.07 12.93
N VAL A 423 5.05 20.74 12.93
CA VAL A 423 5.55 19.90 11.83
C VAL A 423 4.40 19.12 11.20
N PHE A 424 4.38 19.01 9.87
CA PHE A 424 3.34 18.30 9.12
C PHE A 424 3.92 17.33 8.08
N GLY A 425 3.25 16.19 7.92
CA GLY A 425 3.41 15.33 6.75
C GLY A 425 2.39 14.19 6.69
N ALA A 426 2.32 13.55 5.52
CA ALA A 426 1.46 12.39 5.27
C ALA A 426 2.27 11.19 4.73
N SER A 427 1.83 9.96 4.99
CA SER A 427 2.54 8.74 4.61
C SER A 427 3.94 8.70 5.25
N ASP A 428 5.04 8.54 4.48
CA ASP A 428 6.41 8.67 5.05
C ASP A 428 6.61 10.03 5.75
N GLY A 429 6.00 11.10 5.24
CA GLY A 429 6.04 12.43 5.86
C GLY A 429 5.33 12.48 7.21
N GLY A 430 4.31 11.63 7.42
CA GLY A 430 3.66 11.48 8.72
C GLY A 430 4.57 10.80 9.73
N GLY A 431 5.31 9.77 9.29
CA GLY A 431 6.38 9.17 10.10
C GLY A 431 7.48 10.19 10.45
N HIS A 432 7.89 11.01 9.48
CA HIS A 432 8.83 12.11 9.71
C HIS A 432 8.31 13.13 10.74
N ALA A 433 7.04 13.55 10.63
CA ALA A 433 6.43 14.51 11.55
C ALA A 433 6.40 13.98 13.00
N LEU A 434 6.07 12.70 13.19
CA LEU A 434 6.16 12.05 14.51
C LEU A 434 7.59 11.98 15.02
N ALA A 435 8.55 11.63 14.16
CA ALA A 435 9.95 11.54 14.53
C ALA A 435 10.51 12.91 14.96
N VAL A 436 10.26 13.96 14.17
CA VAL A 436 10.66 15.34 14.50
C VAL A 436 9.99 15.80 15.80
N GLY A 437 8.67 15.61 15.92
CA GLY A 437 7.93 16.01 17.12
C GLY A 437 8.42 15.30 18.38
N HIS A 438 8.83 14.04 18.26
CA HIS A 438 9.40 13.26 19.36
C HIS A 438 10.81 13.72 19.76
N MET A 439 11.71 13.80 18.78
CA MET A 439 13.14 14.04 18.99
C MET A 439 13.47 15.51 19.29
N HIS A 440 12.65 16.42 18.79
CA HIS A 440 12.84 17.87 18.91
C HIS A 440 11.65 18.53 19.60
N ARG A 441 11.12 17.85 20.61
CA ARG A 441 9.96 18.27 21.41
C ARG A 441 10.17 19.59 22.16
N ASP A 442 11.40 20.05 22.31
CA ASP A 442 11.75 21.38 22.83
C ASP A 442 11.49 22.51 21.81
N LYS A 443 11.47 22.19 20.51
CA LYS A 443 11.30 23.15 19.41
C LYS A 443 9.92 23.14 18.78
N TYR A 444 9.21 22.02 18.82
CA TYR A 444 7.90 21.87 18.18
C TYR A 444 6.81 21.59 19.22
N GLY A 445 5.77 22.42 19.21
CA GLY A 445 4.60 22.27 20.07
C GLY A 445 3.49 21.41 19.45
N HIS A 446 3.52 21.23 18.12
CA HIS A 446 2.53 20.46 17.38
C HIS A 446 3.17 19.52 16.35
N ALA A 447 2.65 18.30 16.25
CA ALA A 447 3.00 17.35 15.20
C ALA A 447 1.72 16.87 14.50
N MET A 448 1.57 17.15 13.22
CA MET A 448 0.41 16.79 12.40
C MET A 448 0.84 15.64 11.47
N ALA A 449 0.44 14.41 11.80
CA ALA A 449 0.95 13.20 11.17
C ALA A 449 -0.21 12.35 10.64
N TYR A 450 -0.34 12.28 9.31
CA TYR A 450 -1.46 11.62 8.68
C TYR A 450 -1.05 10.33 7.97
N SER A 451 -1.91 9.31 8.06
CA SER A 451 -1.78 8.02 7.39
C SER A 451 -0.36 7.47 7.46
N THR A 452 0.15 7.30 8.68
CA THR A 452 1.53 6.88 8.95
C THR A 452 1.70 5.42 8.57
N GLY A 453 2.83 5.06 7.94
CA GLY A 453 3.09 3.69 7.51
C GLY A 453 3.74 2.79 8.56
N MET A 454 4.13 3.36 9.71
CA MET A 454 4.87 2.65 10.75
C MET A 454 4.22 2.86 12.13
N PRO A 455 3.90 1.79 12.86
CA PRO A 455 3.36 1.89 14.22
C PRO A 455 4.43 2.45 15.19
N PRO A 456 4.03 2.88 16.40
CA PRO A 456 4.99 3.32 17.41
C PRO A 456 5.96 2.19 17.78
N ASN A 457 7.24 2.55 17.95
CA ASN A 457 8.24 1.62 18.45
C ASN A 457 8.07 1.46 19.98
N GLU A 458 7.84 0.24 20.45
CA GLU A 458 7.67 -0.05 21.89
C GLU A 458 8.88 0.32 22.75
N GLN A 459 10.07 0.43 22.15
CA GLN A 459 11.31 0.84 22.83
C GLN A 459 11.48 2.37 22.87
N MET A 460 10.57 3.14 22.27
CA MET A 460 10.64 4.60 22.24
C MET A 460 10.44 5.19 23.64
N ASN A 461 11.38 6.05 24.06
CA ASN A 461 11.30 6.74 25.34
C ASN A 461 10.45 8.02 25.23
N TRP A 462 9.13 7.88 25.33
CA TRP A 462 8.21 9.00 25.21
C TRP A 462 7.90 9.70 26.52
N ASN A 463 8.27 10.98 26.61
CA ASN A 463 7.93 11.83 27.73
C ASN A 463 6.70 12.69 27.42
N ALA A 464 5.53 12.26 27.89
CA ALA A 464 4.27 12.96 27.67
C ALA A 464 4.25 14.40 28.23
N ALA A 465 5.03 14.70 29.26
CA ALA A 465 5.06 16.05 29.86
C ALA A 465 5.73 17.11 28.96
N GLU A 466 6.62 16.67 28.06
CA GLU A 466 7.37 17.53 27.13
C GLU A 466 6.90 17.36 25.68
N ALA A 467 6.01 16.41 25.42
CA ALA A 467 5.55 16.04 24.09
C ALA A 467 4.80 17.19 23.38
N PRO A 468 4.87 17.26 22.04
CA PRO A 468 3.97 18.09 21.27
C PRO A 468 2.53 17.57 21.37
N PHE A 469 1.57 18.43 21.07
CA PHE A 469 0.22 17.97 20.75
C PHE A 469 0.23 17.27 19.39
N VAL A 470 -0.15 16.00 19.34
CA VAL A 470 -0.12 15.19 18.12
C VAL A 470 -1.51 15.15 17.46
N HIS A 471 -1.61 15.58 16.20
CA HIS A 471 -2.83 15.47 15.41
C HIS A 471 -2.69 14.31 14.43
N LEU A 472 -3.52 13.29 14.59
CA LEU A 472 -3.52 12.08 13.77
C LEU A 472 -4.75 12.05 12.87
N CYS A 473 -4.58 11.61 11.63
CA CYS A 473 -5.67 11.37 10.69
C CYS A 473 -5.40 10.13 9.88
N ALA A 474 -6.38 9.24 9.73
CA ALA A 474 -6.28 8.12 8.80
C ALA A 474 -7.66 7.70 8.29
N GLY A 475 -7.65 7.03 7.14
CA GLY A 475 -8.81 6.49 6.48
C GLY A 475 -9.04 5.04 6.88
N THR A 476 -10.28 4.57 6.99
CA THR A 476 -10.54 3.16 7.31
C THR A 476 -10.20 2.22 6.15
N LEU A 477 -10.13 2.71 4.91
CA LEU A 477 -9.94 1.92 3.69
C LEU A 477 -8.46 1.82 3.26
N GLU A 478 -7.50 2.23 4.10
CA GLU A 478 -6.05 2.20 3.82
C GLU A 478 -5.25 1.14 4.59
N GLY A 479 -5.93 0.09 5.08
CA GLY A 479 -5.30 -1.12 5.58
C GLY A 479 -4.19 -0.87 6.60
N GLY A 480 -2.94 -1.22 6.26
CA GLY A 480 -1.79 -1.08 7.17
C GLY A 480 -1.52 0.36 7.64
N PHE A 481 -1.83 1.37 6.82
CA PHE A 481 -1.67 2.78 7.21
C PHE A 481 -2.69 3.19 8.28
N HIS A 482 -3.93 2.70 8.18
CA HIS A 482 -4.95 2.87 9.21
C HIS A 482 -4.49 2.24 10.52
N GLN A 483 -4.10 0.97 10.47
CA GLN A 483 -3.67 0.19 11.63
C GLN A 483 -2.47 0.84 12.35
N ALA A 484 -1.46 1.29 11.59
CA ALA A 484 -0.29 1.95 12.16
C ALA A 484 -0.64 3.29 12.82
N THR A 485 -1.51 4.08 12.19
CA THR A 485 -1.91 5.40 12.74
C THR A 485 -2.85 5.25 13.94
N GLU A 486 -3.76 4.28 13.91
CA GLU A 486 -4.60 3.92 15.06
C GLU A 486 -3.74 3.42 16.23
N ALA A 487 -2.70 2.63 15.98
CA ALA A 487 -1.76 2.20 17.00
C ALA A 487 -1.04 3.39 17.66
N TRP A 488 -0.69 4.43 16.90
CA TRP A 488 -0.18 5.68 17.46
C TRP A 488 -1.20 6.38 18.36
N ALA A 489 -2.46 6.51 17.91
CA ALA A 489 -3.52 7.12 18.71
C ALA A 489 -3.74 6.37 20.04
N ALA A 490 -3.85 5.04 19.97
CA ALA A 490 -3.98 4.19 21.15
C ALA A 490 -2.79 4.33 22.10
N TRP A 491 -1.57 4.31 21.57
CA TRP A 491 -0.37 4.45 22.38
C TRP A 491 -0.27 5.83 23.06
N LEU A 492 -0.57 6.92 22.36
CA LEU A 492 -0.59 8.28 22.92
C LEU A 492 -1.65 8.40 24.02
N HIS A 493 -2.81 7.78 23.82
CA HIS A 493 -3.86 7.69 24.83
C HIS A 493 -3.38 7.00 26.11
N PHE A 494 -2.78 5.81 26.00
CA PHE A 494 -2.26 5.09 27.17
C PHE A 494 -1.06 5.80 27.82
N ALA A 495 -0.23 6.48 27.03
CA ALA A 495 0.87 7.33 27.52
C ALA A 495 0.37 8.64 28.15
N LYS A 496 -0.93 8.95 28.09
CA LYS A 496 -1.52 10.23 28.52
C LYS A 496 -0.88 11.45 27.86
N SER A 497 -0.46 11.29 26.61
CA SER A 497 0.13 12.34 25.79
C SER A 497 -0.98 13.17 25.12
N PRO A 498 -0.83 14.50 24.99
CA PRO A 498 -1.82 15.32 24.29
C PRO A 498 -1.92 14.93 22.82
N HIS A 499 -3.12 14.58 22.36
CA HIS A 499 -3.37 14.20 20.99
C HIS A 499 -4.84 14.39 20.57
N ASP A 500 -5.05 14.41 19.26
CA ASP A 500 -6.34 14.35 18.59
C ASP A 500 -6.28 13.26 17.50
N TRP A 501 -7.36 12.51 17.34
CA TRP A 501 -7.46 11.41 16.38
C TRP A 501 -8.71 11.57 15.53
N THR A 502 -8.51 11.77 14.23
CA THR A 502 -9.57 11.81 13.23
C THR A 502 -9.53 10.55 12.37
N GLU A 503 -10.59 9.74 12.44
CA GLU A 503 -10.82 8.64 11.52
C GLU A 503 -11.88 9.03 10.48
N ARG A 504 -11.66 8.68 9.20
CA ARG A 504 -12.63 8.89 8.12
C ARG A 504 -12.86 7.62 7.33
N VAL A 505 -14.03 7.46 6.72
CA VAL A 505 -14.25 6.42 5.70
C VAL A 505 -13.60 6.88 4.39
N CYS A 506 -12.30 6.66 4.26
CA CYS A 506 -11.47 7.12 3.15
C CYS A 506 -10.30 6.13 2.94
N GLY A 507 -9.68 6.16 1.77
CA GLY A 507 -8.45 5.39 1.50
C GLY A 507 -7.18 6.17 1.80
N HIS A 508 -6.05 5.74 1.20
CA HIS A 508 -4.78 6.45 1.29
C HIS A 508 -4.76 7.61 0.30
N ASP A 509 -5.65 8.57 0.56
CA ASP A 509 -6.11 9.56 -0.41
C ASP A 509 -5.77 10.98 0.06
N LEU A 510 -5.37 11.82 -0.91
CA LEU A 510 -5.07 13.23 -0.69
C LEU A 510 -6.26 13.99 -0.12
N ILE A 511 -7.49 13.65 -0.51
CA ILE A 511 -8.69 14.40 -0.11
C ILE A 511 -8.86 14.44 1.41
N GLN A 512 -8.53 13.36 2.12
CA GLN A 512 -8.63 13.35 3.58
C GLN A 512 -7.62 14.31 4.21
N TRP A 513 -6.39 14.33 3.70
CA TRP A 513 -5.28 15.07 4.29
C TRP A 513 -5.48 16.57 4.10
N ILE A 514 -5.89 16.99 2.89
CA ILE A 514 -6.12 18.41 2.60
C ILE A 514 -7.36 18.96 3.33
N GLU A 515 -8.35 18.12 3.65
CA GLU A 515 -9.54 18.52 4.40
C GLU A 515 -9.35 18.46 5.92
N GLU A 516 -8.41 17.68 6.43
CA GLU A 516 -8.10 17.65 7.86
C GLU A 516 -7.11 18.72 8.29
N LEU A 517 -6.14 19.06 7.43
CA LEU A 517 -5.07 20.00 7.80
C LEU A 517 -5.58 21.37 8.30
N PRO A 518 -6.56 22.03 7.66
CA PRO A 518 -7.15 23.27 8.18
C PRO A 518 -7.71 23.14 9.60
N ARG A 519 -8.30 21.98 9.94
CA ARG A 519 -8.85 21.71 11.27
C ARG A 519 -7.75 21.53 12.30
N ALA A 520 -6.67 20.82 11.95
CA ALA A 520 -5.52 20.64 12.83
C ALA A 520 -4.78 21.97 13.09
N VAL A 521 -4.62 22.82 12.07
CA VAL A 521 -4.05 24.17 12.22
C VAL A 521 -4.91 25.03 13.15
N THR A 522 -6.24 24.97 13.00
CA THR A 522 -7.17 25.68 13.88
C THR A 522 -7.10 25.16 15.32
N ARG A 523 -7.00 23.84 15.53
CA ARG A 523 -6.78 23.28 16.87
C ARG A 523 -5.44 23.69 17.48
N ALA A 524 -4.43 23.92 16.66
CA ALA A 524 -3.10 24.30 17.13
C ALA A 524 -3.04 25.77 17.58
N TRP A 525 -3.62 26.70 16.81
CA TRP A 525 -3.40 28.14 16.98
C TRP A 525 -4.66 29.02 16.90
N GLY A 526 -5.85 28.42 16.84
CA GLY A 526 -7.13 29.10 16.69
C GLY A 526 -7.84 29.42 18.00
#